data_AF-A0A6J2Y4Z1-F1
#
_entry.id   AF-A0A6J2Y4Z1-F1
#
_cell.length_a   1.000
_cell.length_b   1.000
_cell.length_c   1.000
_cell.angle_alpha   90.00
_cell.angle_beta   90.00
_cell.angle_gamma   90.00
#
_symmetry.space_group_name_H-M   'P 1'
#
loop_
_entity.id
_entity.type
_entity.pdbx_description
1 polymer ?
#
loop_
_entity_poly.entity_id
_entity_poly.type
_entity_poly.pdbx_seq_one_letter_code
_entity_poly.pdbx_strand_id
1 'polypeptide(L)'
;MVATVGHDDDLGDGIQIIHRNEWSARPPLNTTSVDGPLKIVRILHTAGANCKDYQTCAGMVLGLQIWQVGTQDMVDLAWNYLIGGDGNVYVGRGPDVQNEWM
;
A
#
# COMPACT_ATOMS: atom_id res chain seq x y z
N MET A 1 -16.91 13.55 4.32
CA MET A 1 -16.87 12.70 5.52
C MET A 1 -15.42 12.58 5.89
N VAL A 2 -15.01 13.18 7.01
CA VAL A 2 -13.65 13.00 7.52
C VAL A 2 -13.68 11.66 8.26
N ALA A 3 -12.95 10.67 7.74
CA ALA A 3 -12.73 9.44 8.50
C ALA A 3 -11.98 9.84 9.77
N THR A 4 -12.56 9.52 10.92
CA THR A 4 -11.85 9.65 12.19
C THR A 4 -10.70 8.67 12.16
N VAL A 5 -9.47 9.18 12.17
CA VAL A 5 -8.24 8.40 12.37
C VAL A 5 -8.44 7.55 13.62
N GLY A 6 -8.42 6.23 13.45
CA GLY A 6 -8.42 5.30 14.56
C GLY A 6 -7.13 5.49 15.35
N HIS A 7 -7.19 5.42 16.68
CA HIS A 7 -6.00 5.55 17.53
C HIS A 7 -4.93 4.48 17.22
N ASP A 8 -5.32 3.37 16.58
CA ASP A 8 -4.45 2.26 16.18
C ASP A 8 -3.69 2.50 14.86
N ASP A 9 -4.02 3.56 14.12
CA ASP A 9 -3.39 3.91 12.84
C ASP A 9 -2.23 4.91 13.01
N ASP A 10 -2.03 5.44 14.22
CA ASP A 10 -0.91 6.33 14.56
C ASP A 10 0.29 5.51 15.05
N LEU A 11 1.38 5.53 14.28
CA LEU A 11 2.63 4.86 14.64
C LEU A 11 3.56 5.73 15.49
N GLY A 12 3.13 6.94 15.86
CA GLY A 12 3.93 7.94 16.56
C GLY A 12 4.70 8.85 15.58
N ASP A 13 5.25 9.95 16.10
CA ASP A 13 6.03 10.94 15.34
C ASP A 13 5.31 11.53 14.11
N GLY A 14 3.97 11.50 14.11
CA GLY A 14 3.15 11.97 12.99
C GLY A 14 3.08 10.99 11.80
N ILE A 15 3.57 9.76 11.98
CA ILE A 15 3.48 8.69 10.99
C ILE A 15 2.13 8.01 11.10
N GLN A 16 1.44 7.84 9.97
CA GLN A 16 0.13 7.22 9.92
C GLN A 16 0.13 5.99 9.02
N ILE A 17 -0.73 5.02 9.34
CA ILE A 17 -1.15 3.96 8.43
C ILE A 17 -2.30 4.50 7.58
N ILE A 18 -2.08 4.58 6.27
CA ILE A 18 -3.04 5.03 5.28
C ILE A 18 -3.69 3.81 4.63
N HIS A 19 -4.95 3.57 4.96
CA HIS A 19 -5.75 2.46 4.45
C HIS A 19 -6.12 2.65 2.98
N ARG A 20 -6.51 1.55 2.34
CA ARG A 20 -6.85 1.48 0.92
C ARG A 20 -7.86 2.53 0.47
N ASN A 21 -8.91 2.75 1.25
CA ASN A 21 -9.94 3.74 0.96
C ASN A 21 -9.42 5.18 1.04
N GLU A 22 -8.40 5.45 1.85
CA GLU A 22 -7.87 6.80 2.07
C GLU A 22 -7.02 7.26 0.88
N TRP A 23 -6.19 6.39 0.32
CA TRP A 23 -5.44 6.68 -0.91
C TRP A 23 -6.21 6.39 -2.21
N SER A 24 -7.52 6.12 -2.13
CA SER A 24 -8.41 5.86 -3.27
C SER A 24 -8.04 4.59 -4.07
N ALA A 25 -7.64 3.53 -3.38
CA ALA A 25 -7.36 2.23 -3.97
C ALA A 25 -8.56 1.68 -4.75
N ARG A 26 -8.27 1.05 -5.88
CA ARG A 26 -9.21 0.18 -6.56
C ARG A 26 -9.31 -1.16 -5.83
N PRO A 27 -10.45 -1.85 -5.88
CA PRO A 27 -10.54 -3.22 -5.38
C PRO A 27 -9.61 -4.14 -6.18
N PRO A 28 -9.01 -5.17 -5.54
CA PRO A 28 -8.22 -6.17 -6.25
C PRO A 28 -9.12 -7.00 -7.19
N LEU A 29 -8.56 -7.46 -8.31
CA LEU A 29 -9.24 -8.35 -9.25
C LEU A 29 -9.36 -9.78 -8.70
N ASN A 30 -8.40 -10.19 -7.85
CA ASN A 30 -8.37 -11.46 -7.15
C ASN A 30 -7.49 -11.34 -5.90
N THR A 31 -7.65 -12.25 -4.95
CA THR A 31 -6.82 -12.36 -3.75
C THR A 31 -6.54 -13.82 -3.42
N THR A 32 -5.29 -14.13 -3.13
CA THR A 32 -4.92 -15.41 -2.49
C THR A 32 -4.64 -15.15 -1.03
N SER A 33 -5.39 -15.79 -0.13
CA SER A 33 -5.16 -15.66 1.31
C SER A 33 -3.90 -16.40 1.75
N VAL A 34 -3.23 -15.88 2.78
CA VAL A 34 -2.12 -16.55 3.45
C VAL A 34 -2.50 -16.81 4.90
N ASP A 35 -2.35 -18.06 5.34
CA ASP A 35 -2.69 -18.46 6.70
C ASP A 35 -1.46 -18.53 7.61
N GLY A 36 -1.66 -18.06 8.85
CA GLY A 36 -0.69 -18.21 9.94
C GLY A 36 0.35 -17.08 10.02
N PRO A 37 1.25 -17.14 11.02
CA PRO A 37 2.23 -16.08 11.23
C PRO A 37 3.23 -16.03 10.07
N LEU A 38 3.27 -14.89 9.38
CA LEU A 38 4.27 -14.62 8.36
C LEU A 38 5.67 -14.62 8.99
N LYS A 39 6.58 -15.41 8.42
CA LYS A 39 7.96 -15.58 8.95
C LYS A 39 8.99 -14.71 8.23
N ILE A 40 8.61 -14.10 7.11
CA ILE A 40 9.53 -13.40 6.21
C ILE A 40 8.92 -12.06 5.84
N VAL A 41 9.70 -10.99 6.02
CA VAL A 41 9.42 -9.66 5.47
C VAL A 41 10.44 -9.38 4.37
N ARG A 42 9.97 -8.93 3.20
CA ARG A 42 10.85 -8.57 2.08
C ARG A 42 10.76 -7.07 1.82
N ILE A 43 11.91 -6.40 1.86
CA ILE A 43 12.03 -4.95 1.69
C ILE A 43 12.58 -4.67 0.29
N LEU A 44 11.83 -3.91 -0.51
CA LEU A 44 12.19 -3.54 -1.88
C LEU A 44 11.78 -2.08 -2.15
N HIS A 45 12.48 -1.43 -3.07
CA HIS A 45 12.10 -0.12 -3.58
C HIS A 45 11.13 -0.24 -4.76
N THR A 46 10.32 0.80 -5.00
CA THR A 46 9.42 0.86 -6.17
C THR A 46 10.13 1.21 -7.48
N ALA A 47 11.39 1.66 -7.40
CA ALA A 47 12.16 2.20 -8.54
C ALA A 47 11.49 3.40 -9.24
N GLY A 48 10.53 4.04 -8.56
CA GLY A 48 9.83 5.24 -9.02
C GLY A 48 10.47 6.53 -8.52
N ALA A 49 9.79 7.65 -8.80
CA ALA A 49 10.14 8.95 -8.23
C ALA A 49 9.83 8.98 -6.72
N ASN A 50 10.51 9.89 -6.00
CA ASN A 50 10.22 10.17 -4.60
C ASN A 50 9.01 11.11 -4.47
N CYS A 51 8.26 10.97 -3.38
CA CYS A 51 7.21 11.88 -2.93
C CYS A 51 7.57 12.46 -1.56
N LYS A 52 6.89 13.53 -1.11
CA LYS A 52 7.23 14.23 0.15
C LYS A 52 6.03 14.66 0.99
N ASP A 53 4.82 14.51 0.46
CA ASP A 53 3.58 14.85 1.14
C ASP A 53 2.52 13.82 0.82
N TYR A 54 1.46 13.79 1.63
CA TYR A 54 0.37 12.82 1.50
C TYR A 54 -0.23 12.79 0.09
N GLN A 55 -0.45 13.96 -0.53
CA GLN A 55 -1.14 14.06 -1.82
C GLN A 55 -0.29 13.45 -2.95
N THR A 56 1.01 13.77 -2.96
CA THR A 56 1.95 13.22 -3.94
C THR A 56 2.20 11.74 -3.69
N CYS A 57 2.37 11.31 -2.43
CA CYS A 57 2.61 9.91 -2.10
C CYS A 57 1.38 9.03 -2.39
N ALA A 58 0.18 9.43 -1.96
CA ALA A 58 -1.06 8.71 -2.27
C ALA A 58 -1.30 8.62 -3.79
N GLY A 59 -1.06 9.72 -4.52
CA GLY A 59 -1.16 9.75 -5.97
C GLY A 59 -0.19 8.80 -6.67
N MET A 60 1.05 8.68 -6.15
CA MET A 60 2.04 7.72 -6.67
C MET A 60 1.61 6.28 -6.40
N VAL A 61 1.13 5.95 -5.19
CA VAL A 61 0.64 4.60 -4.85
C VAL A 61 -0.52 4.21 -5.76
N LEU A 62 -1.48 5.11 -5.98
CA LEU A 62 -2.57 4.90 -6.93
C LEU A 62 -2.05 4.69 -8.37
N GLY A 63 -1.09 5.49 -8.82
CA GLY A 63 -0.46 5.35 -10.13
C GLY A 63 0.21 3.99 -10.31
N LEU A 64 0.90 3.51 -9.28
CA LEU A 64 1.48 2.16 -9.25
C LEU A 64 0.41 1.08 -9.39
N GLN A 65 -0.72 1.20 -8.67
CA GLN A 65 -1.82 0.24 -8.81
C GLN A 65 -2.37 0.20 -10.24
N ILE A 66 -2.61 1.38 -10.82
CA ILE A 66 -3.15 1.51 -12.17
C ILE A 66 -2.21 0.87 -13.18
N TRP A 67 -0.90 1.11 -13.05
CA TRP A 67 0.09 0.56 -13.95
C TRP A 67 0.26 -0.96 -13.78
N GLN A 68 0.32 -1.47 -12.55
CA GLN A 68 0.48 -2.91 -12.31
C GLN A 68 -0.73 -3.71 -12.81
N VAL A 69 -1.93 -3.25 -12.52
CA VAL A 69 -3.16 -3.91 -12.99
C VAL A 69 -3.38 -3.70 -14.49
N GLY A 70 -3.11 -2.49 -15.00
CA GLY A 70 -3.43 -2.14 -16.40
C GLY A 70 -2.34 -2.51 -17.42
N THR A 71 -1.12 -2.79 -16.99
CA THR A 71 0.03 -2.99 -17.89
C THR A 71 0.89 -4.20 -17.53
N GLN A 72 0.90 -4.66 -16.27
CA GLN A 72 1.69 -5.82 -15.85
C GLN A 72 0.86 -7.09 -15.60
N ASP A 73 -0.42 -7.08 -15.97
CA ASP A 73 -1.35 -8.20 -15.76
C ASP A 73 -1.42 -8.70 -14.29
N MET A 74 -1.13 -7.82 -13.33
CA MET A 74 -1.25 -8.13 -11.90
C MET A 74 -2.70 -7.99 -11.45
N VAL A 75 -3.09 -8.74 -10.41
CA VAL A 75 -4.46 -8.68 -9.87
C VAL A 75 -4.67 -7.49 -8.93
N ASP A 76 -3.57 -6.94 -8.39
CA ASP A 76 -3.53 -5.76 -7.53
C ASP A 76 -2.08 -5.26 -7.41
N LEU A 77 -1.85 -4.23 -6.59
CA LEU A 77 -0.53 -3.75 -6.20
C LEU A 77 0.39 -4.89 -5.74
N ALA A 78 1.65 -4.97 -6.22
CA ALA A 78 2.53 -6.10 -5.88
C ALA A 78 2.87 -6.22 -4.38
N TRP A 79 2.84 -5.11 -3.64
CA TRP A 79 3.28 -5.02 -2.25
C TRP A 79 2.13 -5.10 -1.24
N ASN A 80 2.39 -5.69 -0.07
CA ASN A 80 1.46 -5.65 1.07
C ASN A 80 1.38 -4.25 1.68
N TYR A 81 2.52 -3.56 1.76
CA TYR A 81 2.67 -2.22 2.32
C TYR A 81 3.71 -1.42 1.51
N LEU A 82 3.54 -0.11 1.47
CA LEU A 82 4.51 0.84 0.90
C LEU A 82 4.82 1.93 1.93
N ILE A 83 6.02 2.48 1.85
CA ILE A 83 6.43 3.60 2.69
C ILE A 83 6.63 4.80 1.78
N GLY A 84 5.87 5.87 2.01
CA GLY A 84 6.01 7.13 1.30
C GLY A 84 7.22 7.92 1.79
N GLY A 85 7.73 8.82 0.95
CA GLY A 85 8.79 9.75 1.37
C GLY A 85 8.29 10.84 2.34
N ASP A 86 6.98 10.90 2.57
CA ASP A 86 6.33 11.64 3.65
C ASP A 86 6.36 10.89 5.00
N GLY A 87 6.85 9.65 5.02
CA GLY A 87 6.98 8.81 6.20
C GLY A 87 5.78 7.90 6.47
N ASN A 88 4.65 8.08 5.79
CA ASN A 88 3.43 7.31 6.01
C ASN A 88 3.51 5.89 5.43
N VAL A 89 2.76 4.97 6.04
CA VAL A 89 2.64 3.58 5.59
C VAL A 89 1.35 3.41 4.81
N TYR A 90 1.44 3.12 3.52
CA TYR A 90 0.29 2.88 2.65
C TYR A 90 -0.04 1.38 2.61
N VAL A 91 -1.26 1.03 2.99
CA VAL A 91 -1.75 -0.35 2.91
C VAL A 91 -1.98 -0.71 1.44
N GLY A 92 -1.15 -1.61 0.92
CA GLY A 92 -1.35 -2.29 -0.35
C GLY A 92 -2.29 -3.48 -0.14
N ARG A 93 -1.81 -4.70 -0.34
CA ARG A 93 -2.63 -5.92 -0.15
C ARG A 93 -3.01 -6.22 1.31
N GLY A 94 -2.29 -5.66 2.29
CA GLY A 94 -2.48 -5.96 3.71
C GLY A 94 -1.82 -7.28 4.16
N PRO A 95 -1.99 -7.69 5.42
CA PRO A 95 -1.18 -8.73 6.04
C PRO A 95 -1.59 -10.16 5.64
N ASP A 96 -2.87 -10.40 5.36
CA ASP A 96 -3.41 -11.76 5.14
C ASP A 96 -3.54 -12.14 3.66
N VAL A 97 -2.92 -11.36 2.77
CA VAL A 97 -3.02 -11.53 1.32
C VAL A 97 -1.63 -11.76 0.73
N GLN A 98 -1.52 -12.76 -0.14
CA GLN A 98 -0.28 -13.09 -0.82
C GLN A 98 0.15 -11.94 -1.73
N ASN A 99 1.42 -11.55 -1.59
CA ASN A 99 2.06 -10.62 -2.51
C ASN A 99 2.35 -11.27 -3.86
N GLU A 100 2.31 -10.50 -4.94
CA GLU A 100 2.69 -10.98 -6.27
C GLU A 100 4.12 -10.57 -6.59
N TRP A 101 4.94 -11.56 -6.94
CA TRP A 101 6.32 -11.34 -7.35
C TRP A 101 6.36 -10.87 -8.80
N MET A 102 7.15 -9.83 -9.07
CA MET A 102 7.95 -9.78 -10.29
C MET A 102 9.15 -10.73 -10.12
#